data_AF-A0A355EZZ4-F1
#
_entry.id   AF-A0A355EZZ4-F1
#
_cell.length_a   1.000
_cell.length_b   1.000
_cell.length_c   1.000
_cell.angle_alpha   90.00
_cell.angle_beta   90.00
_cell.angle_gamma   90.00
#
_symmetry.space_group_name_H-M   'P 1'
#
loop_
_entity.id
_entity.type
_entity.pdbx_description
1 polymer ?
#
loop_
_entity_poly.entity_id
_entity_poly.type
_entity_poly.pdbx_seq_one_letter_code
_entity_poly.pdbx_strand_id
1 'polypeptide(L)'
;EESVDYPVYIRPAAEAVASGACERGIVLGGSGNGEAMAANRIRGVRCALCWNAESARLGRQHNDANMISLGQRMMSLDTALEIVRIWLETPFEGGRHIRRIELLDR
;
A
#
# COMPACT_ATOMS: atom_id res chain seq x y z
N GLU A 1 -7.22 -7.16 24.52
CA GLU A 1 -7.60 -6.78 23.14
C GLU A 1 -8.42 -7.90 22.54
N GLU A 2 -9.52 -7.56 21.88
CA GLU A 2 -10.32 -8.53 21.14
C GLU A 2 -9.73 -8.69 19.72
N SER A 3 -9.72 -9.92 19.24
CA SER A 3 -9.34 -10.20 17.85
C SER A 3 -10.35 -9.55 16.92
N VAL A 4 -9.85 -8.96 15.84
CA VAL A 4 -10.69 -8.39 14.77
C VAL A 4 -10.26 -8.97 13.42
N ASP A 5 -11.19 -8.96 12.47
CA ASP A 5 -10.92 -9.42 11.11
C ASP A 5 -10.45 -8.25 10.23
N TYR A 6 -9.16 -8.25 9.88
CA TYR A 6 -8.55 -7.17 9.08
C TYR A 6 -9.33 -6.78 7.81
N PRO A 7 -10.01 -7.69 7.06
CA PRO A 7 -10.74 -7.29 5.86
C PRO A 7 -11.84 -6.26 6.11
N VAL A 8 -12.46 -6.28 7.30
CA VAL A 8 -13.54 -5.35 7.69
C VAL A 8 -13.03 -3.90 7.71
N TYR A 9 -11.76 -3.68 8.03
CA TYR A 9 -11.14 -2.36 8.13
C TYR A 9 -10.41 -1.97 6.85
N ILE A 10 -9.80 -2.94 6.16
CA ILE A 10 -9.00 -2.67 4.97
C ILE A 10 -9.89 -2.32 3.78
N ARG A 11 -11.04 -2.99 3.64
CA ARG A 11 -11.94 -2.80 2.48
C ARG A 11 -12.47 -1.37 2.39
N PRO A 12 -13.03 -0.74 3.45
CA PRO A 12 -13.46 0.66 3.37
C PRO A 12 -12.33 1.64 3.02
N ALA A 13 -11.12 1.42 3.54
CA ALA A 13 -9.97 2.26 3.22
C ALA A 13 -9.57 2.12 1.73
N ALA A 14 -9.54 0.88 1.23
CA ALA A 14 -9.27 0.59 -0.17
C ALA A 14 -10.34 1.15 -1.11
N GLU A 15 -11.62 1.09 -0.72
CA GLU A 15 -12.72 1.69 -1.47
C GLU A 15 -12.64 3.22 -1.52
N ALA A 16 -12.27 3.87 -0.41
CA ALA A 16 -12.08 5.32 -0.37
C ALA A 16 -10.95 5.79 -1.30
N VAL A 17 -9.85 5.02 -1.39
CA VAL A 17 -8.78 5.29 -2.35
C VAL A 17 -9.24 5.03 -3.79
N ALA A 18 -9.89 3.90 -4.05
CA ALA A 18 -10.39 3.55 -5.37
C ALA A 18 -11.43 4.54 -5.92
N SER A 19 -12.27 5.12 -5.04
CA SER A 19 -13.26 6.13 -5.41
C SER A 19 -12.69 7.55 -5.55
N GLY A 20 -11.43 7.76 -5.19
CA GLY A 20 -10.80 9.08 -5.14
C GLY A 20 -11.25 9.95 -3.95
N ALA A 21 -11.97 9.38 -2.97
CA ALA A 21 -12.29 10.08 -1.72
C ALA A 21 -11.02 10.31 -0.87
N CYS A 22 -10.01 9.47 -1.04
CA CYS A 22 -8.65 9.67 -0.55
C CYS A 22 -7.67 9.51 -1.71
N GLU A 23 -6.64 10.34 -1.77
CA GLU A 23 -5.58 10.20 -2.79
C GLU A 23 -4.77 8.91 -2.59
N ARG A 24 -4.55 8.56 -1.32
CA ARG A 24 -3.62 7.51 -0.89
C ARG A 24 -4.09 6.85 0.40
N GLY A 25 -3.65 5.62 0.65
CA GLY A 25 -4.01 4.85 1.87
C GLY A 25 -2.86 4.07 2.50
N ILE A 26 -2.89 3.93 3.81
CA ILE A 26 -1.95 3.11 4.59
C ILE A 26 -2.78 2.13 5.41
N VAL A 27 -2.46 0.84 5.32
CA VAL A 27 -3.12 -0.23 6.08
C VAL A 27 -2.10 -1.00 6.91
N LEU A 28 -2.51 -1.48 8.09
CA LEU A 28 -1.62 -2.13 9.04
C LEU A 28 -2.25 -3.39 9.60
N GLY A 29 -1.41 -4.39 9.86
CA GLY A 29 -1.78 -5.56 10.65
C GLY A 29 -0.57 -6.34 11.12
N GLY A 30 -0.73 -7.61 11.46
CA GLY A 30 0.34 -8.40 12.08
C GLY A 30 1.58 -8.50 11.18
N SER A 31 1.39 -8.94 9.92
CA SER A 31 2.47 -9.08 8.94
C SER A 31 2.36 -8.10 7.76
N GLY A 32 1.21 -7.44 7.58
CA GLY A 32 0.91 -6.61 6.41
C GLY A 32 0.47 -7.42 5.17
N ASN A 33 0.68 -8.74 5.13
CA ASN A 33 0.33 -9.54 3.96
C ASN A 33 -1.18 -9.66 3.77
N GLY A 34 -1.92 -9.94 4.84
CA GLY A 34 -3.39 -10.06 4.78
C GLY A 34 -4.02 -8.77 4.29
N GLU A 35 -3.52 -7.66 4.83
CA GLU A 35 -3.99 -6.32 4.55
C GLU A 35 -3.68 -5.91 3.11
N ALA A 36 -2.48 -6.20 2.61
CA ALA A 36 -2.14 -5.97 1.21
C ALA A 36 -3.02 -6.81 0.27
N MET A 37 -3.25 -8.09 0.60
CA MET A 37 -4.11 -8.97 -0.19
C MET A 37 -5.56 -8.48 -0.22
N ALA A 38 -6.11 -8.04 0.92
CA ALA A 38 -7.47 -7.52 1.00
C ALA A 38 -7.62 -6.21 0.23
N ALA A 39 -6.68 -5.27 0.36
CA ALA A 39 -6.71 -4.01 -0.37
C ALA A 39 -6.66 -4.22 -1.89
N ASN A 40 -5.77 -5.10 -2.37
CA ASN A 40 -5.61 -5.42 -3.80
C ASN A 40 -6.79 -6.20 -4.40
N ARG A 41 -7.82 -6.58 -3.63
CA ARG A 41 -9.08 -7.10 -4.19
C ARG A 41 -10.00 -6.00 -4.72
N ILE A 42 -9.73 -4.73 -4.38
CA ILE A 42 -10.51 -3.59 -4.84
C ILE A 42 -9.90 -3.05 -6.13
N ARG A 43 -10.68 -3.05 -7.22
CA ARG A 43 -10.23 -2.52 -8.52
C ARG A 43 -9.80 -1.07 -8.38
N GLY A 44 -8.66 -0.72 -8.97
CA GLY A 44 -8.06 0.62 -8.86
C GLY A 44 -7.10 0.77 -7.67
N VAL A 45 -6.96 -0.24 -6.81
CA VAL A 45 -5.96 -0.25 -5.74
C VAL A 45 -4.71 -0.99 -6.18
N ARG A 46 -3.57 -0.36 -5.94
CA ARG A 46 -2.22 -0.93 -6.06
C ARG A 46 -1.54 -0.78 -4.70
N CYS A 47 -1.77 -1.77 -3.84
CA CYS A 47 -1.24 -1.81 -2.48
C CYS A 47 0.09 -2.56 -2.45
N ALA A 48 1.17 -1.86 -2.12
CA ALA A 48 2.49 -2.45 -1.93
C ALA A 48 2.69 -2.87 -0.47
N LEU A 49 3.11 -4.12 -0.23
CA LEU A 49 3.65 -4.52 1.07
C LEU A 49 5.05 -3.93 1.22
N CYS A 50 5.27 -3.10 2.23
CA CYS A 50 6.55 -2.47 2.46
C CYS A 50 7.18 -2.99 3.76
N TRP A 51 8.46 -3.38 3.70
CA TRP A 51 9.23 -3.90 4.83
C TRP A 51 10.59 -3.23 5.02
N ASN A 52 10.96 -2.32 4.11
CA ASN A 52 12.15 -1.48 4.19
C ASN A 52 12.03 -0.24 3.26
N ALA A 53 12.97 0.69 3.37
CA ALA A 53 13.06 1.89 2.55
C ALA A 53 12.99 1.62 1.04
N GLU A 54 13.67 0.57 0.57
CA GLU A 54 13.73 0.22 -0.85
C GLU A 54 12.36 -0.23 -1.38
N SER A 55 11.66 -1.10 -0.64
CA SER A 55 10.31 -1.56 -0.99
C SER A 55 9.31 -0.39 -1.05
N ALA A 56 9.45 0.60 -0.17
CA ALA A 56 8.64 1.82 -0.17
C ALA A 56 8.89 2.66 -1.43
N ARG A 57 10.17 2.93 -1.72
CA ARG A 57 10.63 3.70 -2.88
C ARG A 57 10.19 3.03 -4.18
N LEU A 58 10.55 1.76 -4.38
CA LEU A 58 10.21 1.02 -5.60
C LEU A 58 8.70 0.78 -5.74
N GLY A 59 7.99 0.58 -4.63
CA GLY A 59 6.53 0.53 -4.60
C GLY A 59 5.92 1.77 -5.25
N ARG A 60 6.37 2.96 -4.85
CA ARG A 60 5.89 4.23 -5.40
C ARG A 60 6.43 4.52 -6.80
N GLN A 61 7.75 4.43 -6.98
CA GLN A 61 8.46 4.82 -8.19
C GLN A 61 8.10 3.95 -9.41
N HIS A 62 7.96 2.64 -9.22
CA HIS A 62 7.75 1.69 -10.34
C HIS A 62 6.31 1.23 -10.50
N ASN A 63 5.51 1.22 -9.43
CA ASN A 63 4.16 0.62 -9.47
C ASN A 63 3.05 1.65 -9.24
N ASP A 64 3.41 2.92 -9.06
CA ASP A 64 2.48 3.99 -8.71
C ASP A 64 1.53 3.55 -7.57
N ALA A 65 2.11 2.92 -6.55
CA ALA A 65 1.33 2.35 -5.45
C ALA A 65 0.56 3.46 -4.72
N ASN A 66 -0.76 3.43 -4.84
CA ASN A 66 -1.67 4.36 -4.16
C ASN A 66 -2.04 3.89 -2.75
N MET A 67 -1.64 2.68 -2.38
CA MET A 67 -1.67 2.22 -1.00
C MET A 67 -0.39 1.50 -0.59
N ILE A 68 -0.08 1.51 0.70
CA ILE A 68 0.94 0.63 1.30
C ILE A 68 0.37 -0.16 2.47
N SER A 69 0.95 -1.34 2.69
CA SER A 69 0.67 -2.19 3.84
C SER A 69 1.92 -2.39 4.69
N LEU A 70 1.75 -2.34 6.01
CA LEU A 70 2.81 -2.49 7.00
C LEU A 70 2.51 -3.61 8.00
N GLY A 71 3.54 -4.38 8.34
CA GLY A 71 3.46 -5.41 9.37
C GLY A 71 3.96 -4.91 10.72
N GLN A 72 3.07 -4.74 11.69
CA GLN A 72 3.40 -4.31 13.05
C GLN A 72 4.43 -5.22 13.73
N ARG A 73 4.39 -6.54 13.47
CA ARG A 73 5.32 -7.51 14.07
C ARG A 73 6.64 -7.62 13.32
N MET A 74 6.80 -6.88 12.21
CA MET A 74 7.92 -7.07 11.28
C MET A 74 8.98 -5.98 11.37
N MET A 75 8.70 -4.85 12.04
CA MET A 75 9.59 -3.70 12.07
C MET A 75 9.37 -2.84 13.33
N SER A 76 10.33 -1.98 13.64
CA SER A 76 10.17 -0.95 14.67
C SER A 76 9.27 0.19 14.17
N LEU A 77 8.79 1.01 15.09
CA LEU A 77 8.04 2.23 14.75
C LEU A 77 8.88 3.17 13.89
N ASP A 78 10.16 3.36 14.22
CA ASP A 78 11.05 4.26 13.46
C ASP A 78 11.19 3.80 12.00
N THR A 79 11.37 2.49 11.77
CA THR A 79 11.40 1.93 10.42
C THR A 79 10.07 2.10 9.70
N ALA A 80 8.94 1.91 10.39
CA ALA A 80 7.61 2.13 9.79
C ALA A 80 7.42 3.60 9.37
N LEU A 81 7.81 4.56 10.21
CA LEU A 81 7.72 5.99 9.92
C LEU A 81 8.64 6.38 8.75
N GLU A 82 9.84 5.82 8.67
CA GLU A 82 10.75 6.02 7.54
C GLU A 82 10.13 5.51 6.23
N ILE A 83 9.56 4.30 6.24
CA ILE A 83 8.86 3.72 5.09
C ILE A 83 7.71 4.62 4.62
N VAL A 84 6.87 5.08 5.55
CA VAL A 84 5.75 5.98 5.24
C VAL A 84 6.26 7.27 4.61
N ARG A 85 7.28 7.89 5.19
CA ARG A 85 7.86 9.12 4.65
C ARG A 85 8.40 8.92 3.23
N ILE A 86 9.21 7.88 3.01
CA ILE A 86 9.79 7.60 1.69
C ILE A 86 8.69 7.37 0.65
N TRP A 87 7.66 6.60 0.98
CA TRP A 87 6.55 6.35 0.06
C TRP A 87 5.75 7.61 -0.26
N LEU A 88 5.52 8.49 0.72
CA LEU A 88 4.83 9.77 0.49
C LEU A 88 5.65 10.71 -0.41
N GLU A 89 6.96 10.82 -0.15
CA GLU A 89 7.86 11.76 -0.82
C GLU A 89 8.35 11.28 -2.21
N THR A 90 8.30 9.99 -2.50
CA THR A 90 8.79 9.44 -3.77
C THR A 90 7.83 9.77 -4.92
N PRO A 91 8.27 10.39 -6.02
CA PRO A 91 7.43 10.57 -7.21
C PRO A 91 7.33 9.28 -8.03
N PHE A 92 6.28 9.16 -8.84
CA PHE A 92 6.19 8.11 -9.86
C PHE A 92 7.20 8.37 -10.99
N GLU A 93 7.90 7.33 -11.47
CA GLU A 93 8.85 7.46 -12.58
C GLU A 93 8.18 7.54 -13.96
N GLY A 94 6.97 6.98 -14.11
CA GLY A 94 6.31 6.93 -15.41
C GLY A 94 7.03 6.02 -16.42
N GLY A 95 7.11 6.45 -17.68
CA GLY A 95 7.82 5.72 -18.74
C GLY A 95 7.34 4.27 -18.90
N ARG A 96 8.28 3.31 -18.86
CA ARG A 96 7.99 1.86 -19.03
C ARG A 96 7.03 1.29 -17.98
N HIS A 97 6.86 1.98 -16.86
CA HIS A 97 6.01 1.55 -15.75
C HIS A 97 4.52 1.75 -16.03
N ILE A 98 4.15 2.77 -16.81
CA ILE A 98 2.76 3.07 -17.17
C ILE A 98 2.12 1.88 -17.86
N ARG A 99 2.78 1.34 -18.90
CA ARG A 99 2.32 0.14 -19.62
C ARG A 99 2.08 -1.06 -18.69
N ARG A 100 2.88 -1.23 -17.64
CA ARG A 100 2.74 -2.35 -16.70
C ARG A 100 1.55 -2.16 -15.79
N ILE A 101 1.31 -0.95 -15.31
CA ILE A 101 0.13 -0.59 -14.52
C ILE A 101 -1.14 -0.76 -15.36
N GLU A 102 -1.14 -0.29 -16.61
CA GLU A 102 -2.25 -0.50 -17.55
C GLU A 102 -2.54 -1.98 -17.85
N LEU A 103 -1.57 -2.89 -17.63
CA LEU A 103 -1.82 -4.34 -17.73
C LEU A 103 -2.41 -4.92 -16.44
N LEU A 104 -2.09 -4.33 -15.29
CA LEU A 104 -2.65 -4.72 -13.99
C LEU A 104 -4.11 -4.29 -13.85
N ASP A 105 -4.44 -3.09 -14.35
CA ASP A 105 -5.75 -2.46 -14.19
C ASP A 105 -6.78 -2.90 -15.27
N ARG A 106 -6.45 -3.90 -16.09
CA ARG A 106 -7.34 -4.49 -17.12
C ARG A 106 -8.42 -5.39 -16.57
#